data_AF-A0A8J4TXQ2-F1
#
_entry.id   AF-A0A8J4TXQ2-F1
#
_cell.length_a   1.000
_cell.length_b   1.000
_cell.length_c   1.000
_cell.angle_alpha   90.00
_cell.angle_beta   90.00
_cell.angle_gamma   90.00
#
_symmetry.space_group_name_H-M   'P 1'
#
loop_
_entity.id
_entity.type
_entity.pdbx_description
1 polymer ?
#
loop_
_entity_poly.entity_id
_entity_poly.type
_entity_poly.pdbx_seq_one_letter_code
_entity_poly.pdbx_strand_id
1 'polypeptide(L)' 'MEEELLKVEKGFVDAIAKNDLEAIERFVTDDWIIISADGGIIARERFLEVIKSVL' A
#
# COMPACT_ATOMS: atom_id res chain seq x y z
N MET A 1 8.84 17.73 8.54
CA MET A 1 7.85 16.80 9.10
C MET A 1 6.54 16.80 8.32
N GLU A 2 5.72 17.88 8.32
CA GLU A 2 4.45 17.89 7.57
C GLU A 2 4.63 17.75 6.05
N GLU A 3 5.59 18.48 5.47
CA GLU A 3 5.89 18.39 4.03
C GLU A 3 6.43 17.01 3.61
N GLU A 4 7.19 16.35 4.48
CA GLU A 4 7.74 15.02 4.20
C GLU A 4 6.65 13.95 4.25
N LEU A 5 5.73 14.07 5.21
CA LEU A 5 4.56 13.18 5.28
C LEU A 5 3.69 13.33 4.03
N LEU A 6 3.41 14.56 3.59
CA LEU A 6 2.66 14.82 2.36
C LEU A 6 3.33 14.23 1.12
N LYS A 7 4.66 14.25 1.05
CA LYS A 7 5.41 13.62 -0.05
C LYS A 7 5.26 12.10 -0.03
N VAL A 8 5.32 11.48 1.15
CA VAL A 8 5.11 10.03 1.31
C VAL A 8 3.69 9.64 0.90
N GLU A 9 2.67 10.36 1.40
CA GLU A 9 1.26 10.10 1.08
C GLU A 9 1.00 10.22 -0.43
N LYS A 10 1.47 11.31 -1.05
CA LYS A 10 1.32 11.50 -2.50
C LYS A 10 2.00 10.38 -3.30
N GLY A 11 3.21 10.01 -2.92
CA GLY A 11 3.95 8.93 -3.57
C GLY A 11 3.22 7.59 -3.51
N PHE A 12 2.65 7.28 -2.35
CA PHE A 12 1.85 6.06 -2.16
C PHE A 12 0.57 6.06 -3.00
N VAL A 13 -0.19 7.16 -2.98
CA VAL A 13 -1.41 7.30 -3.80
C VAL A 13 -1.11 7.18 -5.29
N ASP A 14 -0.05 7.82 -5.77
CA ASP A 14 0.37 7.76 -7.17
C ASP A 14 0.76 6.33 -7.58
N ALA A 15 1.44 5.57 -6.70
CA ALA A 15 1.83 4.19 -6.95
C ALA A 15 0.61 3.25 -7.03
N ILE A 16 -0.35 3.41 -6.11
CA ILE A 16 -1.63 2.66 -6.13
C ILE A 16 -2.43 2.95 -7.40
N ALA A 17 -2.58 4.23 -7.77
CA ALA A 17 -3.35 4.63 -8.94
C ALA A 17 -2.77 4.10 -10.26
N LYS A 18 -1.45 3.88 -10.32
CA LYS A 18 -0.75 3.33 -11.49
C LYS A 18 -0.63 1.81 -11.48
N ASN A 19 -1.11 1.14 -10.43
CA ASN A 19 -0.88 -0.29 -10.18
C ASN A 19 0.62 -0.66 -10.19
N ASP A 20 1.48 0.25 -9.72
CA ASP A 20 2.94 0.10 -9.70
C ASP A 20 3.38 -0.64 -8.44
N LEU A 21 3.37 -1.97 -8.52
CA LEU A 21 3.70 -2.84 -7.41
C LEU A 21 5.09 -2.55 -6.81
N GLU A 22 6.11 -2.37 -7.65
CA GLU A 22 7.48 -2.14 -7.18
C GLU A 22 7.59 -0.83 -6.41
N ALA A 23 6.83 0.20 -6.81
CA ALA A 23 6.74 1.44 -6.06
C ALA A 23 5.97 1.25 -4.75
N ILE A 24 4.84 0.54 -4.77
CA ILE A 24 4.02 0.25 -3.58
C ILE A 24 4.84 -0.46 -2.49
N GLU A 25 5.66 -1.44 -2.87
CA GLU A 25 6.50 -2.20 -1.93
C GLU A 25 7.48 -1.33 -1.13
N ARG A 26 7.82 -0.12 -1.63
CA ARG A 26 8.71 0.83 -0.93
C ARG A 26 7.99 1.63 0.16
N PHE A 27 6.66 1.63 0.17
CA PHE A 27 5.83 2.39 1.11
C PHE A 27 5.22 1.51 2.21
N VAL A 28 5.30 0.19 2.10
CA VAL A 28 4.75 -0.76 3.09
C VAL A 28 5.87 -1.54 3.76
N THR A 29 5.80 -1.64 5.08
CA THR A 29 6.75 -2.44 5.88
C THR A 29 6.36 -3.91 5.86
N ASP A 30 7.29 -4.81 6.16
CA ASP A 30 7.03 -6.27 6.20
C ASP A 30 5.87 -6.61 7.16
N ASP A 31 5.79 -5.95 8.31
CA ASP A 31 4.73 -6.15 9.32
C ASP A 31 3.45 -5.34 9.04
N TRP A 32 3.27 -4.83 7.82
CA TRP A 32 2.12 -4.01 7.47
C TRP A 32 0.82 -4.82 7.53
N ILE A 33 -0.17 -4.26 8.24
CA ILE A 33 -1.50 -4.84 8.38
C ILE A 33 -2.57 -3.82 8.00
N ILE A 34 -3.58 -4.29 7.28
CA ILE A 34 -4.80 -3.54 6.99
C ILE A 34 -5.93 -4.19 7.78
N ILE A 35 -6.68 -3.37 8.51
CA ILE A 35 -7.90 -3.80 9.18
C ILE A 35 -9.08 -3.43 8.28
N SER A 36 -9.77 -4.43 7.77
CA SER A 36 -10.98 -4.29 6.96
C SER A 36 -12.15 -3.81 7.83
N ALA A 37 -13.18 -3.25 7.19
CA ALA A 37 -14.34 -2.70 7.88
C ALA A 37 -15.14 -3.75 8.69
N ASP A 38 -15.00 -5.03 8.35
CA ASP A 38 -15.57 -6.18 9.06
C ASP A 38 -14.67 -6.70 10.21
N GLY A 39 -13.53 -6.03 10.46
CA GLY A 39 -12.53 -6.47 11.42
C GLY A 39 -11.57 -7.54 10.89
N GLY A 40 -11.67 -7.91 9.61
CA GLY A 40 -10.71 -8.80 8.96
C GLY A 40 -9.31 -8.20 8.92
N ILE A 41 -8.29 -9.05 9.05
CA ILE A 41 -6.88 -8.63 8.95
C ILE A 41 -6.34 -9.06 7.59
N ILE A 42 -5.78 -8.11 6.86
CA ILE A 42 -5.09 -8.34 5.59
C ILE A 42 -3.61 -8.03 5.82
N ALA A 43 -2.77 -9.07 5.75
CA ALA A 43 -1.32 -8.94 5.79
C ALA A 43 -0.76 -8.37 4.47
N ARG A 44 0.46 -7.83 4.52
CA ARG A 44 1.19 -7.28 3.38
C ARG A 44 1.13 -8.17 2.14
N GLU A 45 1.44 -9.45 2.27
CA GLU A 45 1.51 -10.39 1.15
C GLU A 45 0.16 -10.45 0.43
N ARG A 46 -0.92 -10.58 1.20
CA ARG A 46 -2.27 -10.65 0.66
C ARG A 46 -2.68 -9.36 -0.04
N PHE A 47 -2.29 -8.22 0.52
CA PHE A 47 -2.51 -6.91 -0.11
C PHE A 47 -1.79 -6.82 -1.47
N LEU A 48 -0.51 -7.19 -1.53
CA LEU A 48 0.28 -7.14 -2.76
C LEU A 48 -0.22 -8.14 -3.82
N GLU A 49 -0.71 -9.31 -3.41
CA GLU A 49 -1.37 -10.26 -4.32
C GLU A 49 -2.61 -9.66 -4.99
N VAL A 50 -3.45 -8.96 -4.23
CA VAL A 50 -4.65 -8.32 -4.76
C VAL A 50 -4.29 -7.29 -5.83
N ILE A 51 -3.27 -6.46 -5.57
CA ILE A 51 -2.77 -5.46 -6.54
C ILE A 51 -2.26 -6.12 -7.83
N LYS A 52 -1.48 -7.20 -7.70
CA LYS A 52 -1.03 -7.99 -8.86
C LYS A 52 -2.18 -8.55 -9.70
N SER A 53 -3.29 -8.94 -9.06
CA SER A 53 -4.41 -9.63 -9.71
C SER A 53 -5.36 -8.74 -10.50
N VAL A 54 -5.20 -7.40 -10.42
CA VAL A 54 -6.01 -6.44 -11.19
C VAL A 54 -5.47 -6.27 -12.63
N LEU A 55 -4.41 -6.99 -13.00
CA LEU A 55 -3.87 -7.10 -14.38
C LEU A 55 -4.49 -8.27 -15.16
#